data_AF-A0A7W9HB92-F1
#
_entry.id   AF-A0A7W9HB92-F1
#
_cell.length_a   1.000
_cell.length_b   1.000
_cell.length_c   1.000
_cell.angle_alpha   90.00
_cell.angle_beta   90.00
_cell.angle_gamma   90.00
#
_symmetry.space_group_name_H-M   'P 1'
#
loop_
_entity.id
_entity.type
_entity.pdbx_description
1 polymer ?
#
loop_
_entity_poly.entity_id
_entity_poly.type
_entity_poly.pdbx_seq_one_letter_code
_entity_poly.pdbx_strand_id
1 'polypeptide(L)'
;MSGIRYVRGDATVEPYVWVANMIGQRGTRTGSKGLPMRYEAIDTALGTLAERAVELGASVHMPRIGCGLAGGKWSRVEPLIEERLIRRGIQVTVYDQGH
;
A
#
# COMPACT_ATOMS: atom_id res chain seq x y z
N MET A 1 8.08 -12.29 -6.17
CA MET A 1 8.12 -11.92 -4.74
C MET A 1 7.14 -10.77 -4.54
N SER A 2 6.02 -11.03 -3.85
CA SER A 2 5.32 -9.99 -3.10
C SER A 2 6.12 -9.75 -1.81
N GLY A 3 6.10 -8.53 -1.28
CA GLY A 3 6.82 -8.20 -0.05
C GLY A 3 6.67 -6.74 0.32
N ILE A 4 6.95 -6.43 1.58
CA ILE A 4 7.01 -5.09 2.13
C ILE A 4 8.43 -4.85 2.66
N ARG A 5 8.96 -3.65 2.45
CA ARG A 5 10.20 -3.20 3.11
C ARG A 5 9.91 -1.97 3.93
N TYR A 6 10.18 -2.04 5.23
CA TYR A 6 10.07 -0.92 6.14
C TYR A 6 11.38 -0.15 6.19
N VAL A 7 11.30 1.17 6.06
CA VAL A 7 12.41 2.09 6.36
C VAL A 7 11.94 3.01 7.48
N ARG A 8 12.70 3.06 8.58
CA ARG A 8 12.48 4.03 9.66
C ARG A 8 13.08 5.36 9.24
N GLY A 9 12.38 6.45 9.50
CA GLY A 9 12.95 7.79 9.33
C GLY A 9 14.28 7.94 10.08
N ASP A 10 15.34 8.31 9.39
CA ASP A 10 16.64 8.63 9.96
C ASP A 10 16.70 10.12 10.32
N ALA A 11 16.54 10.41 11.61
CA ALA A 11 16.83 11.67 12.31
C ALA A 11 16.25 13.01 11.78
N THR A 12 15.64 13.05 10.59
CA THR A 12 15.00 14.23 9.98
C THR A 12 13.54 13.99 9.64
N VAL A 13 13.09 12.74 9.65
CA VAL A 13 11.68 12.33 9.62
C VAL A 13 11.35 11.81 11.02
N GLU A 14 10.24 12.28 11.60
CA GLU A 14 9.90 12.08 13.00
C GLU A 14 10.09 10.63 13.49
N PRO A 15 10.58 10.41 14.72
CA PRO A 15 11.01 9.11 15.25
C PRO A 15 9.91 8.03 15.29
N TYR A 16 8.67 8.42 14.99
CA TYR A 16 7.45 7.62 14.99
C TYR A 16 6.90 7.33 13.59
N VAL A 17 7.61 7.74 12.52
CA VAL A 17 7.18 7.53 11.12
C VAL A 17 7.95 6.39 10.47
N TRP A 18 7.21 5.53 9.76
CA TRP A 18 7.73 4.42 8.97
C TRP A 18 7.23 4.51 7.54
N VAL A 19 8.10 4.19 6.58
CA VAL A 19 7.72 4.05 5.18
C VAL A 19 7.62 2.58 4.81
N ALA A 20 6.45 2.16 4.35
CA ALA A 20 6.14 0.82 3.88
C ALA A 20 6.24 0.72 2.35
N ASN A 21 7.37 0.23 1.83
CA ASN A 21 7.56 0.01 0.40
C ASN A 21 6.91 -1.32 -0.01
N MET A 22 5.68 -1.26 -0.54
CA MET A 22 4.93 -2.43 -0.99
C MET A 22 5.25 -2.83 -2.43
N ILE A 23 5.59 -4.10 -2.64
CA ILE A 23 5.83 -4.65 -3.98
C ILE A 23 4.53 -5.19 -4.57
N GLY A 24 3.72 -4.28 -5.13
CA GLY A 24 2.42 -4.58 -5.74
C GLY A 24 2.40 -4.68 -7.28
N GLN A 25 3.54 -4.42 -7.94
CA GLN A 25 3.64 -4.42 -9.40
C GLN A 25 4.81 -5.25 -9.91
N ARG A 26 4.67 -5.81 -11.11
CA ARG A 26 5.73 -6.50 -11.85
C ARG A 26 6.04 -5.76 -13.14
N GLY A 27 7.21 -5.12 -13.19
CA GLY A 27 7.60 -4.24 -14.30
C GLY A 27 7.04 -2.82 -14.12
N THR A 28 7.28 -1.97 -15.11
CA THR A 28 6.95 -0.53 -15.07
C THR A 28 6.04 -0.08 -16.21
N ARG A 29 5.83 -0.91 -17.23
CA ARG A 29 4.98 -0.62 -18.40
C ARG A 29 4.07 -1.79 -18.71
N THR A 30 2.87 -1.49 -19.19
CA THR A 30 1.96 -2.46 -19.79
C THR A 30 2.62 -3.10 -21.01
N GLY A 31 2.49 -4.42 -21.13
CA GLY A 31 3.03 -5.17 -22.27
C GLY A 31 2.20 -6.42 -22.55
N SER A 32 2.75 -7.35 -23.33
CA SER A 32 2.06 -8.60 -23.72
C SER A 32 1.64 -9.49 -22.54
N LYS A 33 2.16 -9.23 -21.33
CA LYS A 33 1.83 -9.95 -20.09
C LYS A 33 0.74 -9.26 -19.25
N GLY A 34 0.10 -8.23 -19.79
CA GLY A 34 -0.96 -7.47 -19.12
C GLY A 34 -0.46 -6.27 -18.32
N LEU A 35 -1.34 -5.76 -17.46
CA LEU A 35 -1.05 -4.62 -16.59
C LEU A 35 0.06 -4.96 -15.58
N PRO A 36 0.96 -4.01 -15.25
CA PRO A 36 2.01 -4.24 -14.26
C PRO A 36 1.46 -4.57 -12.87
N MET A 37 0.29 -4.05 -12.52
CA MET A 37 -0.33 -4.22 -11.21
C MET A 37 -0.79 -5.65 -10.93
N ARG A 38 -0.65 -6.09 -9.68
CA ARG A 38 -1.04 -7.41 -9.21
C ARG A 38 -1.85 -7.26 -7.92
N TYR A 39 -3.16 -7.41 -8.03
CA TYR A 39 -4.08 -7.23 -6.90
C TYR A 39 -3.77 -8.18 -5.74
N GLU A 40 -3.37 -9.41 -6.04
CA GLU A 40 -3.00 -10.42 -5.05
C GLU A 40 -1.72 -10.02 -4.29
N ALA A 41 -0.77 -9.37 -4.98
CA ALA A 41 0.45 -8.87 -4.34
C ALA A 41 0.16 -7.67 -3.44
N ILE A 42 -0.79 -6.80 -3.84
CA ILE A 42 -1.27 -5.68 -3.02
C ILE A 42 -1.99 -6.20 -1.79
N ASP A 43 -2.92 -7.16 -1.95
CA ASP A 43 -3.62 -7.80 -0.83
C ASP A 43 -2.64 -8.40 0.19
N THR A 44 -1.64 -9.14 -0.31
CA THR A 44 -0.58 -9.72 0.53
C THR A 44 0.20 -8.64 1.26
N ALA A 45 0.62 -7.58 0.57
CA ALA A 45 1.41 -6.49 1.17
C ALA A 45 0.60 -5.69 2.20
N LEU A 46 -0.70 -5.47 1.95
CA LEU A 46 -1.61 -4.84 2.91
C LEU A 46 -1.81 -5.72 4.14
N GLY A 47 -1.88 -7.03 3.99
CA GLY A 47 -1.92 -7.98 5.10
C GLY A 47 -0.70 -7.84 6.02
N THR A 48 0.50 -7.85 5.44
CA THR A 48 1.75 -7.66 6.21
C THR A 48 1.87 -6.26 6.82
N LEU A 49 1.38 -5.22 6.12
CA LEU A 49 1.29 -3.87 6.66
C LEU A 49 0.37 -3.82 7.90
N ALA A 50 -0.76 -4.50 7.83
CA ALA A 50 -1.73 -4.52 8.91
C ALA A 50 -1.15 -5.12 10.21
N GLU A 51 -0.43 -6.24 10.10
CA GLU A 51 0.25 -6.87 11.24
C GLU A 51 1.18 -5.87 11.93
N ARG A 52 2.00 -5.17 11.15
CA ARG A 52 2.94 -4.20 11.70
C ARG A 52 2.27 -2.95 12.28
N ALA A 53 1.20 -2.46 11.63
CA ALA A 53 0.45 -1.31 12.11
C ALA A 53 -0.23 -1.60 13.45
N VAL A 54 -0.79 -2.81 13.63
CA VAL A 54 -1.37 -3.26 14.90
C VAL A 54 -0.29 -3.34 15.99
N GLU A 55 0.86 -3.96 15.70
CA GLU A 55 1.96 -4.06 16.66
C GLU A 55 2.46 -2.69 17.15
N LEU A 56 2.47 -1.69 16.26
CA LEU A 56 2.94 -0.35 16.56
C LEU A 56 1.85 0.59 17.11
N GLY A 57 0.58 0.17 17.09
CA GLY A 57 -0.55 1.09 17.33
C GLY A 57 -0.59 2.26 16.36
N ALA A 58 -0.14 2.07 15.12
CA ALA A 58 0.08 3.13 14.15
C ALA A 58 -1.15 3.34 13.24
N SER A 59 -1.37 4.60 12.84
CA SER A 59 -2.22 4.92 11.69
C SER A 59 -1.48 4.66 10.37
N VAL A 60 -2.24 4.50 9.29
CA VAL A 60 -1.71 4.35 7.93
C VAL A 60 -2.08 5.55 7.08
N HIS A 61 -1.07 6.11 6.43
CA HIS A 61 -1.17 7.28 5.56
C HIS A 61 -0.66 6.87 4.18
N MET A 62 -1.48 7.01 3.14
CA MET A 62 -1.12 6.54 1.80
C MET A 62 -1.70 7.41 0.67
N PRO A 63 -1.05 7.47 -0.50
CA PRO A 63 -1.70 8.02 -1.68
C PRO A 63 -2.79 7.07 -2.20
N ARG A 64 -3.61 7.53 -3.14
CA ARG A 64 -4.52 6.67 -3.93
C ARG A 64 -3.73 5.68 -4.80
N ILE A 65 -3.26 4.57 -4.20
CA ILE A 65 -2.40 3.58 -4.86
C ILE A 65 -3.14 2.78 -5.93
N GLY A 66 -2.37 2.23 -6.88
CA GLY A 66 -2.90 1.37 -7.94
C GLY A 66 -3.72 2.10 -9.00
N CYS A 67 -3.76 3.44 -8.97
CA CYS A 67 -4.40 4.30 -9.95
C CYS A 67 -3.32 5.04 -10.73
N GLY A 68 -3.42 5.10 -12.06
CA GLY A 68 -2.41 5.73 -12.94
C GLY A 68 -1.75 4.75 -13.91
N LEU A 69 -0.45 4.92 -14.18
CA LEU A 69 0.28 4.18 -15.25
C LEU A 69 0.29 2.65 -15.08
N ALA A 70 0.08 2.14 -13.86
CA ALA A 70 -0.03 0.71 -13.59
C ALA A 70 -1.39 0.11 -14.01
N GLY A 71 -2.38 0.97 -14.35
CA GLY A 71 -3.66 0.62 -14.95
C GLY A 71 -4.68 -0.06 -14.03
N GLY A 72 -4.46 -0.03 -12.72
CA GLY A 72 -5.45 -0.55 -11.77
C GLY A 72 -6.66 0.36 -11.61
N LYS A 73 -7.72 -0.26 -11.12
CA LYS A 73 -8.96 0.39 -10.72
C LYS A 73 -9.01 0.56 -9.21
N TRP A 74 -9.27 1.79 -8.75
CA TRP A 74 -9.51 2.10 -7.34
C TRP A 74 -10.60 1.21 -6.73
N SER A 75 -11.68 0.96 -7.48
CA SER A 75 -12.79 0.09 -7.07
C SER A 75 -12.41 -1.36 -6.76
N ARG A 76 -11.17 -1.77 -7.07
CA ARG A 76 -10.60 -3.05 -6.64
C ARG A 76 -9.57 -2.94 -5.52
N VAL A 77 -8.96 -1.77 -5.33
CA VAL A 77 -7.97 -1.52 -4.26
C VAL A 77 -8.66 -1.15 -2.97
N GLU A 78 -9.67 -0.28 -3.04
CA GLU A 78 -10.42 0.20 -1.89
C GLU A 78 -11.01 -0.93 -1.03
N PRO A 79 -11.68 -1.96 -1.60
CA PRO A 79 -12.14 -3.10 -0.80
C PRO A 79 -11.01 -3.89 -0.10
N LEU A 80 -9.80 -3.93 -0.68
CA LEU A 80 -8.65 -4.59 -0.05
C LEU A 80 -8.15 -3.77 1.15
N ILE A 81 -8.15 -2.44 1.04
CA ILE A 81 -7.81 -1.54 2.14
C ILE A 81 -8.83 -1.67 3.28
N GLU A 82 -10.12 -1.67 2.95
CA GLU A 82 -11.20 -1.87 3.91
C GLU A 82 -11.02 -3.19 4.67
N GLU A 83 -10.85 -4.29 3.95
CA GLU A 83 -10.74 -5.63 4.51
C GLU A 83 -9.48 -5.83 5.35
N ARG A 84 -8.33 -5.36 4.87
CA ARG A 84 -7.04 -5.63 5.51
C ARG A 84 -6.69 -4.66 6.62
N LEU A 85 -7.09 -3.39 6.51
CA LEU A 85 -6.71 -2.34 7.46
C LEU A 85 -7.89 -1.88 8.31
N ILE A 86 -8.95 -1.39 7.68
CA ILE A 86 -10.05 -0.70 8.38
C ILE A 86 -10.82 -1.66 9.29
N ARG A 87 -11.15 -2.87 8.80
CA ARG A 87 -11.82 -3.90 9.61
C ARG A 87 -11.01 -4.37 10.82
N ARG A 88 -9.69 -4.10 10.84
CA ARG A 88 -8.81 -4.38 11.98
C ARG A 88 -8.67 -3.18 12.94
N GLY A 89 -9.43 -2.12 12.72
CA GLY A 89 -9.42 -0.92 13.57
C GLY A 89 -8.26 0.04 13.28
N ILE A 90 -7.50 -0.17 12.19
CA ILE A 90 -6.41 0.73 11.80
C ILE A 90 -7.01 1.99 11.16
N GLN A 91 -6.65 3.16 11.68
CA GLN A 91 -7.04 4.43 11.07
C GLN A 91 -6.27 4.62 9.75
N VAL A 92 -7.00 4.84 8.66
CA VAL A 92 -6.42 5.03 7.32
C VAL A 92 -6.80 6.40 6.77
N THR A 93 -5.81 7.15 6.28
CA THR A 93 -6.02 8.37 5.48
C THR A 93 -5.49 8.15 4.07
N VAL A 94 -6.35 8.31 3.07
CA VAL A 94 -5.98 8.28 1.66
C VAL A 94 -5.86 9.71 1.14
N TYR A 95 -4.68 10.06 0.64
CA TYR A 95 -4.44 11.33 -0.03
C TYR A 95 -4.70 11.19 -1.53
N ASP A 96 -5.60 12.03 -2.03
CA ASP A 96 -5.92 12.12 -3.45
C ASP A 96 -5.44 13.46 -3.97
N GLN A 97 -4.29 13.45 -4.65
CA GLN A 97 -3.74 14.61 -5.33
C GLN A 97 -4.12 14.44 -6.80
N GLY A 98 -5.19 15.11 -7.23
CA GLY A 98 -5.72 14.98 -8.58
C GLY A 98 -4.71 15.39 -9.65
N HIS A 99 -4.45 14.49 -10.60
CA HIS A 99 -3.80 14.75 -11.89
C HIS A 99 -4.58 14.02 -12.99
#